data_AF-A0A958G3E3-F1
#
_entry.id   AF-A0A958G3E3-F1
#
_cell.length_a   1.000
_cell.length_b   1.000
_cell.length_c   1.000
_cell.angle_alpha   90.00
_cell.angle_beta   90.00
_cell.angle_gamma   90.00
#
_symmetry.space_group_name_H-M   'P 1'
#
loop_
_entity.id
_entity.type
_entity.pdbx_description
1 polymer ?
#
loop_
_entity_poly.entity_id
_entity_poly.type
_entity_poly.pdbx_seq_one_letter_code
_entity_poly.pdbx_strand_id
1 'polypeptide(L)'
;MYQLIEPYRHYLESNCRYASETISDCLGTLPQIFQNLEIQQVQQIDPRRVSRALRHSRWEITPDGIQRVEKEPAGYLLALKEFLQYLERSGFAVPEGLSDLVSLPADARPKLGGLTGEEQARLREFLIFNVKNDRQRRDTALLFLLMGTDCSLAEALAL
;
A
#
# COMPACT_ATOMS: atom_id res chain seq x y z
N MET A 1 -3.97 20.09 2.97
CA MET A 1 -3.65 18.79 3.59
C MET A 1 -4.92 17.93 3.79
N TYR A 2 -5.94 18.41 4.52
CA TYR A 2 -7.20 17.65 4.76
C TYR A 2 -7.94 17.17 3.49
N GLN A 3 -7.90 17.95 2.40
CA GLN A 3 -8.55 17.56 1.14
C GLN A 3 -7.91 16.36 0.42
N LEU A 4 -6.68 15.97 0.80
CA LEU A 4 -5.95 14.84 0.22
C LEU A 4 -6.08 13.56 1.05
N ILE A 5 -6.42 13.67 2.34
CA ILE A 5 -6.41 12.54 3.28
C ILE A 5 -7.49 11.53 2.92
N GLU A 6 -8.73 11.97 2.71
CA GLU A 6 -9.85 11.07 2.40
C GLU A 6 -9.71 10.36 1.04
N PRO A 7 -9.38 11.06 -0.06
CA PRO A 7 -9.09 10.40 -1.33
C PRO A 7 -7.91 9.41 -1.25
N TYR A 8 -6.86 9.76 -0.50
CA TYR A 8 -5.70 8.88 -0.34
C TYR A 8 -6.02 7.66 0.55
N ARG A 9 -6.79 7.83 1.62
CA ARG A 9 -7.33 6.73 2.44
C ARG A 9 -8.09 5.74 1.56
N HIS A 10 -9.02 6.24 0.75
CA HIS A 10 -9.81 5.39 -0.15
C HIS A 10 -8.93 4.63 -1.15
N TYR A 11 -7.86 5.27 -1.66
CA TYR A 11 -6.88 4.59 -2.51
C TYR A 11 -6.17 3.44 -1.77
N LEU A 12 -5.71 3.66 -0.53
CA LEU A 12 -5.04 2.62 0.25
C LEU A 12 -5.97 1.44 0.58
N GLU A 13 -7.26 1.72 0.82
CA GLU A 13 -8.28 0.71 1.10
C GLU A 13 -8.68 -0.08 -0.16
N SER A 14 -8.98 0.61 -1.26
CA SER A 14 -9.59 -0.02 -2.43
C SER A 14 -8.56 -0.56 -3.43
N ASN A 15 -7.49 0.19 -3.66
CA ASN A 15 -6.49 -0.13 -4.68
C ASN A 15 -5.33 -0.93 -4.09
N CYS A 16 -4.84 -0.54 -2.91
CA CYS A 16 -3.74 -1.25 -2.26
C CYS A 16 -4.21 -2.38 -1.34
N ARG A 17 -5.48 -2.33 -0.89
CA ARG A 17 -6.09 -3.31 0.03
C ARG A 17 -5.29 -3.46 1.33
N TYR A 18 -4.75 -2.38 1.85
CA TYR A 18 -3.99 -2.43 3.09
C TYR A 18 -4.88 -2.57 4.33
N ALA A 19 -4.33 -3.19 5.38
CA ALA A 19 -4.99 -3.28 6.68
C ALA A 19 -5.13 -1.88 7.30
N SER A 20 -6.11 -1.72 8.20
CA SER A 20 -6.40 -0.45 8.88
C SER A 20 -5.18 0.13 9.61
N GLU A 21 -4.35 -0.71 10.23
CA GLU A 21 -3.10 -0.32 10.89
C GLU A 21 -2.12 0.32 9.90
N THR A 22 -1.86 -0.35 8.76
CA THR A 22 -0.99 0.17 7.70
C THR A 22 -1.54 1.46 7.09
N ILE A 23 -2.86 1.56 6.91
CA ILE A 23 -3.50 2.80 6.43
C ILE A 23 -3.25 3.93 7.44
N SER A 24 -3.45 3.66 8.73
CA SER A 24 -3.18 4.64 9.79
C SER A 24 -1.72 5.10 9.79
N ASP A 25 -0.78 4.16 9.63
CA ASP A 25 0.65 4.48 9.53
C ASP A 25 0.95 5.35 8.31
N CYS A 26 0.41 5.01 7.14
CA CYS A 26 0.60 5.78 5.91
C CYS A 26 0.04 7.20 6.02
N LEU A 27 -1.17 7.34 6.57
CA LEU A 27 -1.81 8.65 6.78
C LEU A 27 -1.08 9.47 7.85
N GLY A 28 -0.67 8.84 8.95
CA GLY A 28 0.08 9.45 10.04
C GLY A 28 1.47 9.95 9.62
N THR A 29 2.04 9.36 8.57
CA THR A 29 3.36 9.72 8.06
C THR A 29 3.34 10.88 7.05
N LEU A 30 2.15 11.28 6.54
CA LEU A 30 2.05 12.38 5.58
C LEU A 30 2.67 13.71 6.07
N PRO A 31 2.44 14.19 7.31
CA PRO A 31 3.06 15.43 7.78
C PRO A 31 4.59 15.37 7.70
N GLN A 32 5.17 14.23 8.05
CA GLN A 32 6.62 14.00 7.99
C GLN A 32 7.13 13.98 6.54
N ILE A 33 6.36 13.42 5.61
CA ILE A 33 6.69 13.46 4.17
C ILE A 33 6.75 14.90 3.67
N PHE A 34 5.75 15.72 3.98
CA PHE A 34 5.72 17.12 3.56
C PHE A 34 6.87 17.92 4.17
N GLN A 35 7.18 17.67 5.44
CA GLN A 35 8.30 18.30 6.14
C GLN A 35 9.65 17.92 5.50
N ASN A 36 9.90 16.63 5.26
CA ASN A 36 11.16 16.14 4.69
C ASN A 36 11.38 16.60 3.25
N LEU A 37 10.29 16.74 2.47
CA LEU A 37 10.34 17.27 1.10
C LEU A 37 10.43 18.80 1.04
N GLU A 38 10.33 19.48 2.19
CA GLU A 38 10.29 20.95 2.30
C GLU A 38 9.18 21.57 1.44
N ILE A 39 7.99 20.93 1.38
CA ILE A 39 6.85 21.35 0.56
C ILE A 39 5.64 21.76 1.41
N GLN A 40 4.85 22.68 0.87
CA GLN A 40 3.56 23.07 1.44
C GLN A 40 2.37 22.50 0.65
N GLN A 41 2.59 22.20 -0.64
CA GLN A 41 1.56 21.74 -1.57
C GLN A 41 2.10 20.62 -2.46
N VAL A 42 1.22 19.71 -2.88
CA VAL A 42 1.60 18.54 -3.70
C VAL A 42 2.15 18.92 -5.07
N GLN A 43 1.76 20.07 -5.61
CA GLN A 43 2.25 20.60 -6.89
C GLN A 43 3.74 21.00 -6.84
N GLN A 44 4.30 21.13 -5.64
CA GLN A 44 5.72 21.45 -5.44
C GLN A 44 6.60 20.18 -5.41
N ILE A 45 6.00 18.99 -5.51
CA ILE A 45 6.75 17.73 -5.54
C ILE A 45 7.48 17.62 -6.87
N ASP A 46 8.79 17.39 -6.79
CA ASP A 46 9.66 17.18 -7.94
C ASP A 46 10.70 16.08 -7.65
N PRO A 47 11.31 15.49 -8.70
CA PRO A 47 12.28 14.41 -8.55
C PRO A 47 13.51 14.80 -7.71
N ARG A 48 13.93 16.06 -7.72
CA ARG A 48 15.12 16.53 -7.00
C ARG A 48 14.85 16.60 -5.51
N ARG A 49 13.67 17.07 -5.09
CA ARG A 49 13.23 17.12 -3.69
C ARG A 49 13.08 15.72 -3.11
N VAL A 50 12.43 14.82 -3.85
CA VAL A 50 12.31 13.40 -3.45
C VAL A 50 13.69 12.77 -3.33
N SER A 51 14.55 12.94 -4.33
CA SER A 51 15.92 12.42 -4.29
C SER A 51 16.76 13.01 -3.15
N ARG A 52 16.57 14.29 -2.82
CA ARG A 52 17.28 14.97 -1.72
C ARG A 52 16.82 14.44 -0.37
N ALA A 53 15.51 14.29 -0.16
CA ALA A 53 14.96 13.70 1.06
C ALA A 53 15.51 12.28 1.28
N LEU A 54 15.51 11.45 0.23
CA LEU A 54 16.05 10.08 0.25
C LEU A 54 17.57 10.01 0.44
N ARG A 55 18.33 11.08 0.15
CA ARG A 55 19.78 11.13 0.34
C ARG A 55 20.16 11.56 1.75
N HIS A 56 19.44 12.53 2.31
CA HIS A 56 19.68 13.03 3.67
C HIS A 56 19.37 11.98 4.73
N SER A 57 18.50 11.02 4.41
CA SER A 57 18.21 9.89 5.29
C SER A 57 19.17 8.70 5.17
N ARG A 58 20.18 8.76 4.30
CA ARG A 58 21.14 7.66 4.07
C ARG A 58 22.47 7.80 4.82
N TRP A 59 22.76 8.96 5.41
CA TRP A 59 24.08 9.24 5.99
C TRP A 59 23.96 10.06 7.27
N GLU A 60 24.42 9.50 8.40
CA GLU A 60 24.63 10.24 9.64
C GLU A 60 26.14 10.25 9.95
N ILE A 61 26.69 11.42 10.26
CA ILE A 61 28.11 11.56 10.61
C ILE A 61 28.22 11.33 12.12
N THR A 62 28.69 10.15 12.50
CA THR A 62 28.98 9.81 13.91
C THR A 62 30.40 10.26 14.28
N PRO A 63 30.72 10.43 15.59
CA PRO A 63 32.08 10.76 16.04
C PRO A 63 33.17 9.81 15.55
N ASP A 64 32.80 8.55 15.26
CA ASP A 64 33.70 7.48 14.77
C ASP A 64 33.77 7.39 13.24
N GLY A 65 33.14 8.33 12.51
CA GLY A 65 33.15 8.39 11.04
C GLY A 65 31.75 8.39 10.40
N ILE A 66 31.73 8.23 9.08
CA ILE A 66 30.50 8.18 8.29
C ILE A 66 29.85 6.80 8.47
N GLN A 67 28.71 6.74 9.13
CA GLN A 67 27.90 5.51 9.22
C GLN A 67 26.68 5.59 8.27
N ARG A 68 26.44 4.50 7.54
CA ARG A 68 25.21 4.29 6.81
C ARG A 68 24.13 3.89 7.83
N VAL A 69 23.32 4.85 8.23
CA VAL A 69 22.14 4.58 9.07
C VAL A 69 21.05 4.07 8.15
N GLU A 70 21.01 2.76 7.92
CA GLU A 70 19.84 2.14 7.31
C GLU A 70 18.77 2.03 8.38
N LYS A 71 17.94 3.07 8.53
CA LYS A 71 16.71 3.03 9.32
C LYS A 71 15.83 4.25 9.03
N GLU A 72 15.56 4.55 7.76
CA GLU A 72 14.20 5.04 7.52
C GLU A 72 13.27 3.88 7.89
N PRO A 73 12.32 4.07 8.82
CA PRO A 73 11.42 2.99 9.19
C PRO A 73 10.74 2.52 7.90
N ALA A 74 10.66 1.20 7.67
CA ALA A 74 10.07 0.64 6.45
C ALA A 74 8.69 1.26 6.14
N GLY A 75 7.95 1.65 7.18
CA GLY A 75 6.69 2.39 7.09
C GLY A 75 6.79 3.77 6.42
N TYR A 76 7.86 4.55 6.64
CA TYR A 76 8.05 5.86 5.99
C TYR A 76 8.28 5.72 4.49
N LEU A 77 9.19 4.82 4.09
CA LEU A 77 9.47 4.57 2.68
C LEU A 77 8.24 4.02 1.95
N LEU A 78 7.50 3.11 2.60
CA LEU A 78 6.24 2.60 2.08
C LEU A 78 5.23 3.74 1.89
N ALA A 79 5.00 4.55 2.93
CA ALA A 79 4.06 5.67 2.89
C ALA A 79 4.43 6.68 1.80
N LEU A 80 5.73 7.00 1.65
CA LEU A 80 6.22 7.90 0.61
C LEU A 80 5.98 7.32 -0.78
N LYS A 81 6.33 6.05 -1.00
CA LYS A 81 6.14 5.41 -2.30
C LYS A 81 4.67 5.36 -2.72
N GLU A 82 3.80 4.92 -1.81
CA GLU A 82 2.36 4.78 -2.07
C GLU A 82 1.70 6.15 -2.26
N PHE A 83 2.16 7.16 -1.55
CA PHE A 83 1.68 8.53 -1.73
C PHE A 83 2.06 9.10 -3.10
N LEU A 84 3.31 8.93 -3.52
CA LEU A 84 3.75 9.36 -4.86
C LEU A 84 2.98 8.62 -5.96
N GLN A 85 2.78 7.31 -5.80
CA GLN A 85 2.02 6.50 -6.74
C GLN A 85 0.54 6.91 -6.81
N TYR A 86 -0.06 7.28 -5.68
CA TYR A 86 -1.39 7.87 -5.64
C TYR A 86 -1.43 9.18 -6.44
N LEU A 87 -0.49 10.10 -6.22
CA LEU A 87 -0.48 11.39 -6.91
C LEU A 87 -0.34 11.24 -8.43
N GLU A 88 0.51 10.33 -8.89
CA GLU A 88 0.69 9.98 -10.31
C GLU A 88 -0.62 9.47 -10.94
N ARG A 89 -1.37 8.63 -10.21
CA ARG A 89 -2.61 8.01 -10.70
C ARG A 89 -3.83 8.93 -10.63
N SER A 90 -3.85 9.86 -9.69
CA SER A 90 -4.99 10.73 -9.43
C SER A 90 -5.00 12.01 -10.28
N GLY A 91 -4.11 12.13 -11.27
CA GLY A 91 -4.09 13.25 -12.21
C GLY A 91 -3.60 14.56 -11.61
N PHE A 92 -2.85 14.50 -10.49
CA PHE A 92 -2.15 15.68 -9.99
C PHE A 92 -1.04 16.07 -10.98
N ALA A 93 -0.72 17.35 -11.05
CA ALA A 93 0.39 17.88 -11.87
C ALA A 93 1.75 17.54 -11.24
N VAL A 94 2.01 16.25 -11.01
CA VAL A 94 3.28 15.70 -10.55
C VAL A 94 3.97 14.97 -11.70
N PRO A 95 5.31 15.04 -11.80
CA PRO A 95 6.06 14.26 -12.78
C PRO A 95 5.80 12.76 -12.67
N GLU A 96 5.70 12.06 -13.81
CA GLU A 96 5.63 10.59 -13.84
C GLU A 96 6.95 9.96 -13.39
N GLY A 97 6.89 8.81 -12.71
CA GLY A 97 8.05 8.04 -12.29
C GLY A 97 8.73 8.54 -10.99
N LEU A 98 8.06 9.40 -10.23
CA LEU A 98 8.49 9.79 -8.88
C LEU A 98 8.46 8.60 -7.92
N SER A 99 7.45 7.74 -8.01
CA SER A 99 7.32 6.57 -7.15
C SER A 99 8.46 5.54 -7.35
N ASP A 100 9.09 5.55 -8.53
CA ASP A 100 10.23 4.69 -8.87
C ASP A 100 11.54 5.15 -8.23
N LEU A 101 11.64 6.43 -7.83
CA LEU A 101 12.78 6.93 -7.06
C LEU A 101 12.88 6.27 -5.67
N VAL A 102 11.75 5.77 -5.16
CA VAL A 102 11.67 5.10 -3.86
C VAL A 102 11.81 3.60 -4.05
N SER A 103 12.92 3.04 -3.57
CA SER A 103 13.15 1.60 -3.51
C SER A 103 12.70 1.04 -2.16
N LEU A 104 11.80 0.06 -2.17
CA LEU A 104 11.34 -0.62 -0.97
C LEU A 104 12.14 -1.91 -0.74
N PRO A 105 12.48 -2.27 0.50
CA PRO A 105 12.93 -3.62 0.81
C PRO A 105 11.84 -4.65 0.47
N ALA A 106 12.25 -5.88 0.13
CA ALA A 106 11.35 -6.94 -0.35
C ALA A 106 10.16 -7.24 0.59
N ASP A 107 10.34 -7.02 1.90
CA ASP A 107 9.35 -7.27 2.94
C ASP A 107 8.56 -6.03 3.38
N ALA A 108 8.77 -4.87 2.75
CA ALA A 108 8.15 -3.62 3.18
C ALA A 108 6.67 -3.50 2.82
N ARG A 109 6.20 -4.24 1.82
CA ARG A 109 4.77 -4.29 1.50
C ARG A 109 4.08 -5.26 2.46
N PRO A 110 3.05 -4.82 3.20
CA PRO A 110 2.27 -5.74 4.02
C PRO A 110 1.70 -6.82 3.10
N LYS A 111 2.07 -8.06 3.37
CA LYS A 111 1.41 -9.21 2.75
C LYS A 111 -0.01 -9.20 3.31
N LEU A 112 -1.01 -9.20 2.43
CA LEU A 112 -2.36 -9.55 2.85
C LEU A 112 -2.27 -10.90 3.53
N GLY A 113 -2.48 -10.93 4.85
CA GLY A 113 -2.63 -12.18 5.58
C GLY A 113 -3.75 -12.97 4.93
N GLY A 114 -3.53 -14.25 4.68
CA GLY A 114 -4.63 -15.14 4.31
C GLY A 114 -5.69 -15.12 5.41
N LEU A 115 -6.94 -15.39 5.04
CA LEU A 115 -8.01 -15.54 6.04
C LEU A 115 -7.62 -16.63 7.04
N THR A 116 -7.75 -16.34 8.33
CA THR A 116 -7.63 -17.33 9.40
C THR A 116 -8.68 -18.42 9.24
N GLY A 117 -8.47 -19.61 9.84
CA GLY A 117 -9.45 -20.70 9.76
C GLY A 117 -10.85 -20.31 10.25
N GLU A 118 -10.93 -19.43 11.25
CA GLU A 118 -12.20 -18.90 11.75
C GLU A 118 -12.86 -17.93 10.76
N GLU A 119 -12.10 -17.02 10.15
CA GLU A 119 -12.62 -16.10 9.13
C GLU A 119 -13.06 -16.85 7.87
N GLN A 120 -12.32 -17.90 7.48
CA GLN A 120 -12.75 -18.81 6.41
C GLN A 120 -14.07 -19.48 6.78
N ALA A 121 -14.21 -20.03 7.99
CA ALA A 121 -15.46 -20.67 8.43
C ALA A 121 -16.65 -19.69 8.38
N ARG A 122 -16.48 -18.47 8.88
CA ARG A 122 -17.51 -17.41 8.84
C ARG A 122 -17.87 -17.00 7.41
N LEU A 123 -16.87 -16.86 6.53
CA LEU A 123 -17.09 -16.55 5.12
C LEU A 123 -17.87 -17.68 4.42
N ARG A 124 -17.50 -18.95 4.69
CA ARG A 124 -18.20 -20.12 4.14
C ARG A 124 -19.67 -20.13 4.56
N GLU A 125 -19.95 -19.90 5.84
CA GLU A 125 -21.30 -19.82 6.37
C GLU A 125 -22.10 -18.70 5.71
N PHE A 126 -21.54 -17.50 5.63
CA PHE A 126 -22.18 -16.36 4.97
C PHE A 126 -22.55 -16.67 3.51
N LEU A 127 -21.61 -17.25 2.75
CA LEU A 127 -21.79 -17.58 1.34
C LEU A 127 -22.83 -18.69 1.10
N ILE A 128 -23.05 -19.61 2.05
CA ILE A 128 -24.11 -20.62 1.94
C ILE A 128 -25.49 -19.97 2.07
N PHE A 129 -25.64 -19.03 3.01
CA PHE A 129 -26.95 -18.48 3.36
C PHE A 129 -27.35 -17.23 2.56
N ASN A 130 -26.42 -16.55 1.88
CA ASN A 130 -26.68 -15.26 1.23
C ASN A 130 -26.64 -15.29 -0.32
N VAL A 131 -26.66 -16.46 -0.94
CA VAL A 131 -26.75 -16.60 -2.40
C VAL A 131 -28.19 -16.37 -2.87
N LYS A 132 -28.41 -15.31 -3.67
CA LYS A 132 -29.74 -14.88 -4.12
C LYS A 132 -30.03 -15.20 -5.59
N ASN A 133 -29.02 -15.60 -6.36
CA ASN A 133 -29.17 -15.92 -7.78
C ASN A 133 -28.09 -16.90 -8.27
N ASP A 134 -28.29 -17.44 -9.47
CA ASP A 134 -27.39 -18.44 -10.07
C ASP A 134 -25.97 -17.92 -10.33
N ARG A 135 -25.82 -16.62 -10.62
CA ARG A 135 -24.49 -16.01 -10.77
C ARG A 135 -23.73 -16.03 -9.46
N GLN A 136 -24.36 -15.58 -8.37
CA GLN A 136 -23.79 -15.64 -7.03
C GLN A 136 -23.52 -17.09 -6.59
N ARG A 137 -24.35 -18.04 -7.01
CA ARG A 137 -24.13 -19.47 -6.74
C ARG A 137 -22.83 -19.96 -7.40
N ARG A 138 -22.56 -19.56 -8.64
CA ARG A 138 -21.32 -19.89 -9.36
C ARG A 138 -20.10 -19.20 -8.73
N ASP A 139 -20.22 -17.91 -8.41
CA ASP A 139 -19.15 -17.16 -7.76
C ASP A 139 -18.81 -17.78 -6.38
N THR A 140 -19.82 -18.17 -5.60
CA THR A 140 -19.64 -18.88 -4.33
C THR A 140 -18.98 -20.25 -4.53
N ALA A 141 -19.37 -21.02 -5.55
CA ALA A 141 -18.73 -22.30 -5.85
C ALA A 141 -17.25 -22.14 -6.22
N LEU A 142 -16.92 -21.11 -7.01
CA LEU A 142 -15.55 -20.76 -7.36
C LEU A 142 -14.74 -20.40 -6.10
N LEU A 143 -15.30 -19.60 -5.20
CA LEU A 143 -14.65 -19.26 -3.93
C LEU A 143 -14.41 -20.49 -3.05
N PHE A 144 -15.36 -21.44 -2.98
CA PHE A 144 -15.15 -22.69 -2.26
C PHE A 144 -14.05 -23.55 -2.88
N LEU A 145 -13.97 -23.60 -4.20
CA LEU A 145 -12.93 -24.32 -4.91
C LEU A 145 -11.55 -23.72 -4.60
N LEU A 146 -11.42 -22.40 -4.66
CA LEU A 146 -10.18 -21.67 -4.35
C LEU A 146 -9.78 -21.75 -2.87
N MET A 147 -10.74 -21.86 -1.95
CA MET A 147 -10.46 -22.00 -0.51
C MET A 147 -10.23 -23.46 -0.08
N GLY A 148 -10.74 -24.42 -0.84
CA GLY A 148 -10.68 -25.85 -0.53
C GLY A 148 -9.53 -26.58 -1.22
N THR A 149 -8.87 -25.91 -2.17
CA THR A 149 -7.77 -26.47 -2.96
C THR A 149 -6.68 -25.42 -3.13
N ASP A 150 -5.46 -25.86 -3.44
CA ASP A 150 -4.36 -24.96 -3.79
C ASP A 150 -4.40 -24.52 -5.27
N CYS A 151 -5.54 -24.65 -5.95
CA CYS A 151 -5.63 -24.26 -7.35
C CYS A 151 -5.60 -22.74 -7.50
N SER A 152 -4.95 -22.27 -8.56
CA SER A 152 -5.00 -20.89 -8.99
C SER A 152 -6.38 -20.52 -9.55
N LEU A 153 -6.70 -19.22 -9.58
CA LEU A 153 -7.92 -18.72 -10.23
C LEU A 153 -8.02 -19.16 -11.70
N ALA A 154 -6.89 -19.22 -12.41
CA ALA A 154 -6.86 -19.64 -13.81
C ALA A 154 -7.24 -21.13 -13.96
N GLU A 155 -6.72 -22.00 -13.10
CA GLU A 155 -7.06 -23.43 -13.10
C GLU A 155 -8.52 -23.66 -12.70
N ALA A 156 -9.00 -22.90 -11.71
CA ALA A 156 -10.38 -22.98 -11.25
C ALA A 156 -11.40 -22.55 -12.33
N LEU A 157 -11.07 -21.55 -13.14
CA LEU A 157 -11.92 -21.08 -14.25
C LEU A 157 -11.89 -21.99 -15.47
N ALA A 158 -10.91 -22.89 -15.57
CA ALA A 158 -10.78 -23.85 -16.66
C ALA A 158 -11.60 -25.14 -16.45
N LEU A 159 -12.22 -25.30 -15.28
CA LEU A 159 -13.10 -26.41 -14.89
C LEU A 159 -14.58 -26.10 -15.21
#